data_AF-A0A920IRB5-F1
#
_entry.id   AF-A0A920IRB5-F1
#
_cell.length_a   1.000
_cell.length_b   1.000
_cell.length_c   1.000
_cell.angle_alpha   90.00
_cell.angle_beta   90.00
_cell.angle_gamma   90.00
#
_symmetry.space_group_name_H-M   'P 1'
#
loop_
_entity.id
_entity.type
_entity.pdbx_description
1 polymer ?
#
loop_
_entity_poly.entity_id
_entity_poly.type
_entity_poly.pdbx_seq_one_letter_code
_entity_poly.pdbx_strand_id
1 'polypeptide(L)'
;MFDEAMTAAEIGEASSSNRIMGDPHLKSMVAKDGVNQASALVLTRWETAQYLGCGSGDFLHGHGTGSEPQVLNRRAIGSQRRWRQPTATH
;
A
#
# COMPACT_ATOMS: atom_id res chain seq x y z
N MET A 1 -2.17 19.73 -10.52
CA MET A 1 -3.55 19.96 -10.09
C MET A 1 -4.10 18.64 -9.59
N PHE A 2 -3.80 18.34 -8.33
CA PHE A 2 -4.37 17.23 -7.56
C PHE A 2 -5.19 17.88 -6.47
N ASP A 3 -6.12 18.74 -6.89
CA ASP A 3 -6.78 19.64 -5.97
C ASP A 3 -8.09 19.02 -5.49
N GLU A 4 -8.15 18.95 -4.17
CA GLU A 4 -9.27 18.59 -3.29
C GLU A 4 -9.62 17.10 -3.15
N ALA A 5 -9.90 16.73 -1.91
CA ALA A 5 -10.41 15.42 -1.55
C ALA A 5 -11.82 15.27 -2.11
N MET A 6 -12.03 14.23 -2.92
CA MET A 6 -13.33 13.91 -3.48
C MET A 6 -14.26 13.34 -2.41
N THR A 7 -15.55 13.64 -2.51
CA THR A 7 -16.60 13.00 -1.72
C THR A 7 -16.83 11.56 -2.17
N ALA A 8 -17.47 10.76 -1.30
CA ALA A 8 -17.82 9.38 -1.64
C ALA A 8 -18.74 9.28 -2.88
N ALA A 9 -19.66 10.24 -3.07
CA ALA A 9 -20.54 10.28 -4.23
C ALA A 9 -19.75 10.55 -5.53
N GLU A 10 -18.82 11.50 -5.50
CA GLU A 10 -17.98 11.83 -6.67
C GLU A 10 -17.05 10.68 -7.09
N ILE A 11 -16.67 9.80 -6.16
CA ILE A 11 -15.89 8.60 -6.44
C ILE A 11 -16.81 7.46 -6.92
N GLY A 12 -17.95 7.29 -6.27
CA GLY A 12 -18.84 6.13 -6.36
C GLY A 12 -19.84 6.14 -7.51
N GLU A 13 -20.23 7.32 -8.00
CA GLU A 13 -21.29 7.47 -8.99
C GLU A 13 -20.73 7.62 -10.42
N ALA A 14 -21.33 6.87 -11.35
CA ALA A 14 -20.93 6.92 -12.75
C ALA A 14 -21.39 8.23 -13.40
N SER A 15 -20.49 8.85 -14.15
CA SER A 15 -20.78 10.06 -14.91
C SER A 15 -19.93 10.12 -16.18
N SER A 16 -20.15 11.14 -17.01
CA SER A 16 -19.32 11.37 -18.19
C SER A 16 -17.84 11.60 -17.85
N SER A 17 -17.55 12.18 -16.68
CA SER A 17 -16.19 12.42 -16.19
C SER A 17 -15.64 11.28 -15.33
N ASN A 18 -16.51 10.47 -14.71
CA ASN A 18 -16.21 9.29 -13.88
C ASN A 18 -16.75 7.99 -14.52
N ARG A 19 -16.25 7.65 -15.70
CA ARG A 19 -16.66 6.46 -16.46
C ARG A 19 -16.13 5.14 -15.86
N ILE A 20 -16.71 4.02 -16.28
CA ILE A 20 -16.18 2.67 -16.01
C ILE A 20 -14.81 2.50 -16.67
N MET A 21 -13.84 1.99 -15.91
CA MET A 21 -12.51 1.61 -16.40
C MET A 21 -12.36 0.10 -16.54
N GLY A 22 -12.97 -0.66 -15.63
CA GLY A 22 -13.10 -2.11 -15.68
C GLY A 22 -14.04 -2.52 -14.55
N ASP A 23 -15.01 -3.39 -14.83
CA ASP A 23 -16.04 -3.74 -13.86
C ASP A 23 -15.44 -4.31 -12.56
N PRO A 24 -15.78 -3.78 -11.35
CA PRO A 24 -16.79 -2.76 -11.05
C PRO A 24 -16.26 -1.32 -10.88
N HIS A 25 -15.00 -1.04 -11.21
CA HIS A 25 -14.29 0.19 -10.86
C HIS A 25 -14.48 1.34 -11.87
N LEU A 26 -14.83 2.52 -11.32
CA LEU A 26 -14.89 3.79 -12.04
C LEU A 26 -13.52 4.49 -12.06
N LYS A 27 -13.35 5.47 -12.96
CA LYS A 27 -12.10 6.21 -13.16
C LYS A 27 -11.55 6.84 -11.87
N SER A 28 -12.40 7.40 -11.02
CA SER A 28 -11.99 8.02 -9.76
C SER A 28 -11.66 7.01 -8.66
N MET A 29 -12.06 5.74 -8.81
CA MET A 29 -11.73 4.66 -7.86
C MET A 29 -10.34 4.07 -8.09
N VAL A 30 -9.69 4.40 -9.22
CA VAL A 30 -8.41 3.82 -9.62
C VAL A 30 -7.35 4.92 -9.63
N ALA A 31 -6.19 4.61 -9.07
CA ALA A 31 -5.08 5.56 -9.02
C ALA A 31 -4.65 6.00 -10.42
N LYS A 32 -4.35 7.31 -10.55
CA LYS A 32 -3.75 7.87 -11.76
C LYS A 32 -2.24 7.93 -11.61
N ASP A 33 -1.54 7.14 -12.41
CA ASP A 33 -0.07 7.15 -12.47
C ASP A 33 0.39 8.24 -13.45
N GLY A 34 0.87 9.37 -12.91
CA GLY A 34 1.17 10.57 -13.70
C GLY A 34 1.93 11.60 -12.89
N VAL A 35 2.89 11.12 -12.11
CA VAL A 35 3.64 11.90 -11.12
C VAL A 35 5.13 11.70 -11.32
N ASN A 36 5.91 12.77 -11.20
CA ASN A 36 7.37 12.68 -11.12
C ASN A 36 7.78 12.90 -9.66
N GLN A 37 7.75 11.83 -8.86
CA GLN A 37 8.05 11.87 -7.44
C GLN A 37 9.03 10.76 -7.06
N ALA A 38 9.91 11.05 -6.10
CA ALA A 38 10.92 10.12 -5.58
C ALA A 38 10.92 10.16 -4.06
N SER A 39 11.24 9.03 -3.44
CA SER A 39 11.36 8.89 -1.99
C SER A 39 12.57 8.03 -1.63
N ALA A 40 13.18 8.30 -0.48
CA ALA A 40 14.32 7.55 0.05
C ALA A 40 14.16 7.36 1.56
N LEU A 41 14.54 6.19 2.05
CA LEU A 41 14.59 5.86 3.47
C LEU A 41 16.03 5.56 3.87
N VAL A 42 16.51 6.21 4.94
CA VAL A 42 17.83 5.93 5.52
C VAL A 42 17.64 5.04 6.74
N LEU A 43 18.18 3.84 6.67
CA LEU A 43 18.20 2.87 7.76
C LEU A 43 19.61 2.80 8.33
N THR A 44 19.73 2.91 9.65
CA THR A 44 21.03 2.83 10.33
C THR A 44 20.86 2.34 11.75
N ARG A 45 21.99 2.11 12.43
CA ARG A 45 22.00 1.81 13.86
C ARG A 45 21.66 3.07 14.66
N TRP A 46 21.03 2.88 15.80
CA TRP A 46 20.72 3.98 16.72
C TRP A 46 21.98 4.76 17.13
N GLU A 47 23.09 4.08 17.44
CA GLU A 47 24.32 4.76 17.85
C GLU A 47 24.91 5.63 16.74
N THR A 48 24.84 5.16 15.49
CA THR A 48 25.29 5.91 14.33
C THR A 48 24.42 7.14 14.10
N ALA A 49 23.10 7.02 14.23
CA ALA A 49 22.18 8.16 14.14
C ALA A 49 22.47 9.21 15.22
N GLN A 50 22.70 8.78 16.46
CA GLN A 50 23.06 9.66 17.58
C GLN A 50 24.41 10.36 17.36
N TYR A 51 25.44 9.62 16.91
CA TYR A 51 26.75 10.20 16.59
C TYR A 51 26.66 11.27 15.50
N LEU A 52 25.80 11.07 14.50
CA LEU A 52 25.57 12.01 13.41
C LEU A 52 24.64 13.18 13.80
N GLY A 53 24.15 13.22 15.04
CA GLY A 53 23.24 14.27 15.51
C GLY A 53 21.84 14.20 14.91
N CYS A 54 21.42 13.03 14.40
CA CYS A 54 20.05 12.82 13.95
C CYS A 54 19.10 12.85 15.16
N GLY A 55 17.91 13.43 14.99
CA GLY A 55 16.85 13.47 16.01
C GLY A 55 16.27 12.09 16.35
N SER A 56 15.09 12.07 16.99
CA SER A 56 14.37 10.82 17.25
C SER A 56 14.11 10.04 15.96
N GLY A 57 14.38 8.74 15.97
CA GLY A 57 14.05 7.82 14.88
C GLY A 57 13.12 6.70 15.36
N ASP A 58 12.42 6.08 14.42
CA ASP A 58 11.52 4.96 14.70
C ASP A 58 12.22 3.61 14.47
N PHE A 59 11.84 2.60 15.26
CA PHE A 59 12.37 1.24 15.14
C PHE A 59 11.40 0.34 14.38
N LEU A 60 11.94 -0.42 13.42
CA LEU A 60 11.18 -1.50 12.77
C LEU A 60 11.11 -2.72 13.69
N HIS A 61 10.02 -2.83 14.45
CA HIS A 61 9.85 -3.91 15.45
C HIS A 61 9.47 -5.27 14.86
N GLY A 62 8.90 -5.30 13.66
CA GLY A 62 8.49 -6.55 13.03
C GLY A 62 8.36 -6.39 11.53
N HIS A 63 8.68 -7.45 10.81
CA HIS A 63 8.45 -7.56 9.38
C HIS A 63 7.90 -8.94 9.04
N GLY A 64 7.15 -9.02 7.95
CA GLY A 64 6.63 -10.27 7.42
C GLY A 64 6.69 -10.23 5.90
N THR A 65 7.13 -11.33 5.30
CA THR A 65 7.06 -11.55 3.86
C THR A 65 6.09 -12.70 3.59
N GLY A 66 5.28 -12.55 2.56
CA GLY A 66 4.28 -13.53 2.16
C GLY A 66 4.25 -13.67 0.65
N SER A 67 3.91 -14.86 0.18
CA SER A 67 3.66 -15.15 -1.23
C SER A 67 2.38 -15.97 -1.34
N GLU A 68 1.63 -15.74 -2.40
CA GLU A 68 0.37 -16.40 -2.69
C GLU A 68 0.51 -17.21 -3.99
N PRO A 69 -0.17 -18.36 -4.12
CA PRO A 69 -0.24 -19.08 -5.38
C PRO A 69 -0.79 -18.22 -6.52
N GLN A 70 -0.52 -18.63 -7.76
CA GLN A 70 -1.15 -18.07 -8.95
C GLN A 70 -2.67 -18.03 -8.78
N VAL A 71 -3.31 -17.00 -9.32
CA VAL A 71 -4.73 -16.67 -9.04
C VAL A 71 -5.67 -17.85 -9.24
N LEU A 72 -5.52 -18.62 -10.33
CA LEU A 72 -6.36 -19.77 -10.64
C LEU A 72 -6.14 -20.99 -9.72
N ASN A 73 -5.01 -21.03 -9.01
CA ASN A 73 -4.68 -22.09 -8.07
C ASN A 73 -5.04 -21.72 -6.62
N ARG A 74 -5.65 -20.54 -6.39
CA ARG A 74 -6.09 -20.12 -5.05
C ARG A 74 -7.39 -20.84 -4.71
N ARG A 75 -7.50 -21.26 -3.45
CA ARG A 75 -8.71 -21.90 -2.90
C ARG A 75 -9.97 -21.05 -3.07
N ALA A 76 -9.84 -19.74 -2.93
CA ALA A 76 -10.90 -18.77 -3.15
C ALA A 76 -10.31 -17.48 -3.71
N ILE A 77 -10.70 -17.10 -4.93
CA ILE A 77 -10.09 -16.01 -5.71
C ILE A 77 -10.30 -14.64 -5.03
N GLY A 78 -11.49 -14.41 -4.47
CA GLY A 78 -11.86 -13.15 -3.80
C GLY A 78 -11.32 -13.01 -2.37
N SER A 79 -10.53 -13.96 -1.88
CA SER A 79 -9.96 -13.92 -0.53
C SER A 79 -8.45 -14.11 -0.55
N GLN A 80 -7.76 -13.47 0.39
CA GLN A 80 -6.35 -13.71 0.67
C GLN A 80 -6.24 -14.50 1.97
N ARG A 81 -5.26 -15.41 2.09
CA ARG A 81 -5.10 -16.15 3.34
C ARG A 81 -4.44 -15.24 4.37
N ARG A 82 -4.99 -15.19 5.59
CA ARG A 82 -4.33 -14.48 6.68
C ARG A 82 -2.95 -15.10 6.92
N TRP A 83 -1.92 -14.28 6.80
CA TRP A 83 -0.56 -14.68 7.16
C TRP A 83 -0.52 -15.05 8.65
N ARG A 84 -0.04 -16.25 8.95
CA ARG A 84 0.26 -16.68 10.32
C ARG A 84 1.77 -16.54 10.51
N GLN A 85 2.20 -15.83 11.54
CA GLN A 85 3.59 -15.93 11.99
C GLN A 85 3.89 -17.41 12.24
N PRO A 86 5.01 -17.96 11.75
CA PRO A 86 5.47 -19.26 12.23
C PRO A 86 5.67 -19.10 13.74
N THR A 87 4.94 -19.89 14.53
CA THR A 87 5.20 -20.02 15.96
C THR A 87 6.65 -20.46 16.10
N ALA A 88 7.48 -19.65 16.77
CA ALA A 88 8.81 -20.07 17.14
C ALA A 88 8.68 -21.36 17.94
N THR A 89 9.11 -22.48 17.36
CA THR A 89 9.39 -23.70 18.12
C THR A 89 10.58 -23.37 18.99
N HIS A 90 10.32 -23.15 20.29
CA HIS A 90 11.33 -23.22 21.34
C HIS A 90 11.73 -24.67 21.59
#